data_AF-A0A7X2MDD2-F1
#
_entry.id   AF-A0A7X2MDD2-F1
#
_cell.length_a   1.000
_cell.length_b   1.000
_cell.length_c   1.000
_cell.angle_alpha   90.00
_cell.angle_beta   90.00
_cell.angle_gamma   90.00
#
_symmetry.space_group_name_H-M   'P 1'
#
loop_
_entity.id
_entity.type
_entity.pdbx_description
1 polymer ?
#
loop_
_entity_poly.entity_id
_entity_poly.type
_entity_poly.pdbx_seq_one_letter_code
_entity_poly.pdbx_strand_id
1 'polypeptide(L)'
;MIQTNPFNPTFGDIPELFLQAENNPQDVANLIRESKFSRSFFITGVRGSGKTVYMTKVTSLITQDKNFIHIDLLNKDGILESFV
;
A
#
# COMPACT_ATOMS: atom_id res chain seq x y z
N MET A 1 8.07 20.95 -23.44
CA MET A 1 7.29 19.92 -22.71
C MET A 1 8.01 19.69 -21.40
N ILE A 2 7.36 19.94 -20.26
CA ILE A 2 7.97 19.73 -18.94
C ILE A 2 8.03 18.21 -18.76
N GLN A 3 9.24 17.66 -18.77
CA GLN A 3 9.48 16.26 -18.48
C GLN A 3 9.19 16.05 -16.99
N THR A 4 8.07 15.44 -16.67
CA THR A 4 7.70 15.10 -15.28
C THR A 4 8.74 14.15 -14.73
N ASN A 5 9.39 14.53 -13.63
CA ASN A 5 10.37 13.68 -12.95
C ASN A 5 9.67 12.41 -12.43
N PRO A 6 9.97 11.22 -12.96
CA PRO A 6 9.30 9.98 -12.55
C PRO A 6 9.73 9.51 -11.15
N PHE A 7 10.70 10.17 -10.54
CA PHE A 7 11.23 9.88 -9.21
C PHE A 7 10.74 10.86 -8.13
N ASN A 8 9.73 11.69 -8.42
CA ASN A 8 9.20 12.62 -7.42
C ASN A 8 8.46 11.83 -6.32
N PRO A 9 8.94 11.82 -5.06
CA PRO A 9 8.32 11.06 -4.00
C PRO A 9 7.19 11.88 -3.38
N THR A 10 6.00 11.89 -3.98
CA THR A 10 4.80 12.35 -3.28
C THR A 10 4.39 11.29 -2.26
N PHE A 11 4.02 11.71 -1.06
CA PHE A 11 3.56 10.79 -0.02
C PHE A 11 2.29 10.07 -0.47
N GLY A 12 2.34 8.74 -0.56
CA GLY A 12 1.19 7.91 -0.94
C GLY A 12 1.05 7.64 -2.44
N ASP A 13 1.81 8.30 -3.31
CA ASP A 13 1.80 7.99 -4.74
C ASP A 13 2.49 6.65 -5.01
N ILE A 14 1.88 5.85 -5.89
CA ILE A 14 2.53 4.68 -6.46
C ILE A 14 3.43 5.20 -7.58
N PRO A 15 4.77 5.05 -7.49
CA PRO A 15 5.66 5.46 -8.56
C PRO A 15 5.36 4.67 -9.82
N GLU A 16 5.43 5.35 -10.96
CA GLU A 16 5.21 4.75 -12.28
C GLU A 16 6.18 3.57 -12.52
N LEU A 17 7.39 3.68 -11.97
CA LEU A 17 8.37 2.61 -11.89
C LEU A 17 8.50 2.09 -10.46
N PHE A 18 7.82 0.98 -10.17
CA PHE A 18 8.03 0.24 -8.92
C PHE A 18 9.27 -0.65 -9.06
N LEU A 19 10.41 -0.18 -8.55
CA LEU A 19 11.65 -0.94 -8.56
C LEU A 19 11.45 -2.22 -7.74
N GLN A 20 11.91 -3.35 -8.30
CA GLN A 20 11.61 -4.70 -7.83
C GLN A 20 11.81 -4.84 -6.31
N ALA A 21 10.71 -5.01 -5.59
CA ALA A 21 10.77 -5.49 -4.22
C ALA A 21 11.14 -6.98 -4.24
N GLU A 22 11.92 -7.44 -3.26
CA GLU A 22 12.28 -8.86 -3.11
C GLU A 22 11.05 -9.78 -3.10
N ASN A 23 9.91 -9.27 -2.61
CA ASN A 23 8.61 -9.93 -2.65
C ASN A 23 7.68 -9.21 -3.62
N ASN A 24 7.16 -9.91 -4.63
CA ASN A 24 6.22 -9.33 -5.58
C ASN A 24 4.89 -8.93 -4.89
N PRO A 25 4.42 -7.67 -5.02
CA PRO A 25 3.14 -7.24 -4.45
C PRO A 25 1.93 -8.09 -4.87
N GLN A 26 1.97 -8.68 -6.08
CA GLN A 26 0.91 -9.56 -6.57
C GLN A 26 0.79 -10.84 -5.76
N ASP A 27 1.91 -11.42 -5.33
CA ASP A 27 1.93 -12.66 -4.55
C ASP A 27 1.30 -12.44 -3.17
N VAL A 28 1.59 -11.29 -2.55
CA VAL A 28 0.96 -10.88 -1.29
C VAL A 28 -0.53 -10.66 -1.46
N ALA A 29 -0.96 -9.98 -2.53
CA ALA A 29 -2.38 -9.77 -2.82
C ALA A 29 -3.12 -11.11 -3.01
N ASN A 30 -2.53 -12.05 -3.74
CA ASN A 30 -3.10 -13.38 -3.95
C ASN A 30 -3.18 -14.17 -2.63
N LEU A 31 -2.12 -14.11 -1.80
CA LEU A 31 -2.11 -14.76 -0.49
C LEU A 31 -3.21 -14.23 0.44
N ILE A 32 -3.52 -12.93 0.36
CA ILE A 32 -4.62 -12.32 1.11
C ILE A 32 -5.97 -12.83 0.60
N ARG A 33 -6.18 -12.87 -0.73
CA ARG A 33 -7.44 -13.37 -1.34
C ARG A 33 -7.71 -14.83 -1.03
N GLU A 34 -6.69 -15.67 -1.13
CA GLU A 34 -6.82 -17.13 -1.03
C GLU A 34 -6.74 -17.63 0.42
N SER A 35 -6.49 -16.73 1.37
CA SER A 35 -6.33 -17.13 2.77
C SER A 35 -7.62 -17.68 3.34
N LYS A 36 -7.60 -18.96 3.73
CA LYS A 36 -8.69 -19.62 4.46
C LYS A 36 -8.81 -19.17 5.92
N PHE A 37 -7.86 -18.37 6.40
CA PHE A 37 -7.77 -17.89 7.77
C PHE A 37 -7.69 -16.38 7.81
N SER A 38 -8.22 -15.77 8.86
CA SER A 38 -7.95 -14.37 9.17
C SER A 38 -6.48 -14.20 9.52
N ARG A 39 -5.71 -13.60 8.61
CA ARG A 39 -4.27 -13.32 8.79
C ARG A 39 -4.02 -11.82 8.87
N SER A 40 -3.12 -11.44 9.76
CA SER A 40 -2.57 -10.08 9.80
C SER A 40 -1.18 -10.08 9.15
N PHE A 41 -0.92 -9.11 8.28
CA PHE A 41 0.37 -8.92 7.61
C PHE A 41 1.00 -7.63 8.11
N PHE A 42 2.30 -7.70 8.40
CA PHE A 42 3.09 -6.54 8.81
C PHE A 42 4.19 -6.29 7.79
N ILE A 43 4.20 -5.09 7.19
CA ILE A 43 5.27 -4.65 6.31
C ILE A 43 6.31 -3.92 7.16
N THR A 44 7.52 -4.50 7.27
CA THR A 44 8.61 -3.97 8.09
C THR A 44 9.78 -3.48 7.22
N GLY A 45 10.73 -2.77 7.84
CA GLY A 45 11.90 -2.20 7.14
C GLY A 45 12.31 -0.83 7.67
N VAL A 46 13.50 -0.39 7.30
CA VAL A 46 14.08 0.90 7.73
C VAL A 46 13.32 2.11 7.17
N ARG A 47 13.52 3.31 7.74
CA ARG A 47 12.92 4.54 7.21
C ARG A 47 13.36 4.75 5.75
N GLY A 48 12.41 5.12 4.88
CA GLY A 48 12.69 5.33 3.45
C GLY A 48 12.75 4.06 2.61
N SER A 49 12.57 2.86 3.18
CA SER A 49 12.61 1.59 2.44
C SER A 49 11.39 1.31 1.55
N GLY A 50 10.53 2.31 1.30
CA GLY A 50 9.35 2.14 0.45
C GLY A 50 8.18 1.36 1.08
N LYS A 51 8.12 1.16 2.40
CA LYS A 51 7.01 0.44 3.07
C LYS A 51 5.62 0.95 2.67
N THR A 52 5.41 2.26 2.74
CA THR A 52 4.13 2.89 2.37
C THR A 52 3.82 2.66 0.91
N VAL A 53 4.80 2.85 0.01
CA VAL A 53 4.62 2.62 -1.43
C VAL A 53 4.27 1.16 -1.72
N TYR A 54 4.94 0.21 -1.05
CA TYR A 54 4.65 -1.21 -1.14
C TYR A 54 3.21 -1.52 -0.68
N MET A 55 2.82 -0.98 0.48
CA MET A 55 1.46 -1.12 1.02
C MET A 55 0.43 -0.56 0.05
N THR A 56 0.61 0.66 -0.47
CA THR A 56 -0.27 1.26 -1.47
C THR A 56 -0.36 0.41 -2.73
N LYS A 57 0.75 -0.20 -3.18
CA LYS A 57 0.74 -1.09 -4.34
C LYS A 57 -0.07 -2.36 -4.08
N VAL A 58 0.14 -3.04 -2.96
CA VAL A 58 -0.64 -4.23 -2.58
C VAL A 58 -2.13 -3.87 -2.44
N THR A 59 -2.44 -2.78 -1.74
CA THR A 59 -3.81 -2.26 -1.62
C THR A 59 -4.45 -2.04 -2.99
N SER A 60 -3.78 -1.37 -3.93
CA SER A 60 -4.32 -1.09 -5.27
C SER A 60 -4.67 -2.35 -6.06
N LEU A 61 -4.02 -3.47 -5.75
CA LEU A 61 -4.31 -4.76 -6.35
C LEU A 61 -5.55 -5.38 -5.71
N ILE A 62 -5.71 -5.28 -4.39
CA ILE A 62 -6.83 -5.91 -3.64
C ILE A 62 -8.11 -5.08 -3.75
N THR A 63 -8.04 -3.75 -3.82
CA THR A 63 -9.20 -2.86 -3.96
C THR A 63 -9.98 -3.07 -5.27
N GLN A 64 -9.45 -3.88 -6.20
CA GLN A 64 -10.19 -4.33 -7.38
C GLN A 64 -11.34 -5.28 -7.00
N ASP A 65 -11.28 -5.89 -5.82
CA ASP A 65 -12.31 -6.77 -5.28
C ASP A 65 -13.40 -5.97 -4.55
N LYS A 66 -14.68 -6.26 -4.84
CA LYS A 66 -15.83 -5.53 -4.25
C LYS A 66 -15.97 -5.74 -2.74
N ASN A 67 -15.39 -6.80 -2.20
CA ASN A 67 -15.50 -7.19 -0.80
C ASN A 67 -14.24 -6.81 0.00
N PHE A 68 -13.67 -5.64 -0.27
CA PHE A 68 -12.50 -5.13 0.41
C PHE A 68 -12.77 -3.74 0.97
N ILE A 69 -12.45 -3.53 2.25
CA ILE A 69 -12.57 -2.24 2.93
C ILE A 69 -11.16 -1.70 3.12
N HIS A 70 -10.86 -0.58 2.45
CA HIS A 70 -9.60 0.13 2.61
C HIS A 70 -9.76 1.25 3.64
N ILE A 71 -8.85 1.33 4.61
CA ILE A 71 -8.84 2.37 5.64
C ILE A 71 -7.41 2.91 5.78
N ASP A 72 -7.21 4.18 5.42
CA ASP A 72 -5.97 4.90 5.69
C ASP A 72 -6.05 5.58 7.06
N LEU A 73 -5.31 5.04 8.03
CA LEU A 73 -5.20 5.63 9.36
C LEU A 73 -4.09 6.68 9.36
N LEU A 74 -4.49 7.95 9.35
CA LEU A 74 -3.55 9.05 9.59
C LEU A 74 -3.30 9.17 11.08
N ASN A 75 -2.03 9.24 11.47
CA ASN A 75 -1.64 9.50 12.86
C ASN A 75 -1.86 10.99 13.19
N LYS A 76 -3.12 11.33 13.47
CA LYS A 76 -3.58 12.63 13.93
C LYS A 76 -4.39 12.44 15.21
N ASP A 77 -4.44 13.46 16.06
CA ASP A 77 -5.33 13.44 17.22
C ASP A 77 -6.77 13.21 16.78
N GLY A 78 -7.54 12.41 17.54
CA GLY A 78 -8.94 12.14 17.23
C GLY A 78 -9.18 11.17 16.06
N ILE A 79 -8.40 10.09 15.92
CA ILE A 79 -8.63 9.06 14.88
C ILE A 79 -10.09 8.58 14.85
N LEU A 80 -10.69 8.31 16.01
CA LEU A 80 -12.08 7.85 16.10
C LEU A 80 -13.09 8.89 15.57
N GLU A 81 -12.83 10.17 15.82
CA GLU A 81 -13.66 11.29 15.38
C GLU A 81 -13.53 11.53 13.88
N SER A 82 -12.45 11.04 13.27
CA SER A 82 -12.19 11.20 11.84
C SER A 82 -12.88 10.19 10.92
N PHE A 83 -13.65 9.25 11.49
CA PHE A 83 -14.46 8.29 10.74
C PHE A 83 -15.91 8.73 10.47
N VAL A 84 -16.27 9.99 10.80
CA VAL A 84 -17.60 10.56 10.59
C VAL A 84 -17.78 11.05 9.16
#